data_AF-A0A936AVW7-F1
#
_entry.id   AF-A0A936AVW7-F1
#
_cell.length_a   1.000
_cell.length_b   1.000
_cell.length_c   1.000
_cell.angle_alpha   90.00
_cell.angle_beta   90.00
_cell.angle_gamma   90.00
#
_symmetry.space_group_name_H-M   'P 1'
#
loop_
_entity.id
_entity.type
_entity.pdbx_description
1 polymer ?
#
loop_
_entity_poly.entity_id
_entity_poly.type
_entity_poly.pdbx_seq_one_letter_code
_entity_poly.pdbx_strand_id
1 'polypeptide(L)' 'MKPNPKVFQMACDICGVDKSNAVMIGDSYKDDYLPSKDFGIGRSYLLNRKGGDGFKSLNDI' A
#
# COMPACT_ATOMS: atom_id res chain seq x y z
N MET A 1 -14.62 -8.16 -0.94
CA MET A 1 -13.88 -8.07 -2.22
C MET A 1 -12.41 -7.99 -1.89
N LYS A 2 -11.59 -8.88 -2.46
CA LYS A 2 -10.12 -8.83 -2.34
C LYS A 2 -9.60 -7.77 -3.32
N PRO A 3 -8.48 -7.06 -3.07
CA PRO A 3 -7.86 -6.26 -4.11
C PRO A 3 -7.51 -7.19 -5.27
N ASN A 4 -8.04 -6.90 -6.46
CA ASN A 4 -7.63 -7.59 -7.66
C ASN A 4 -6.20 -7.10 -7.97
N PRO A 5 -5.17 -7.96 -8.02
CA PRO A 5 -3.78 -7.55 -8.30
C PRO A 5 -3.63 -6.72 -9.59
N LYS A 6 -4.62 -6.81 -10.50
CA LYS A 6 -4.73 -5.96 -11.68
C LYS A 6 -4.82 -4.45 -11.37
N VAL A 7 -5.15 -4.04 -10.15
CA VAL A 7 -5.21 -2.62 -9.76
C VAL A 7 -3.83 -1.96 -9.84
N PHE A 8 -2.76 -2.69 -9.47
CA PHE A 8 -1.40 -2.17 -9.55
C PHE A 8 -0.94 -2.00 -11.00
N GLN A 9 -1.26 -2.97 -11.86
CA GLN A 9 -0.98 -2.89 -13.29
C GLN A 9 -1.72 -1.70 -13.92
N MET A 10 -3.03 -1.59 -13.67
CA MET A 10 -3.84 -0.50 -14.18
C MET A 10 -3.32 0.87 -13.73
N ALA A 11 -2.91 1.00 -12.46
CA ALA A 11 -2.33 2.24 -11.95
C ALA A 11 -1.00 2.58 -12.64
N CYS A 12 -0.13 1.60 -12.86
CA CYS A 12 1.12 1.79 -13.60
C CYS A 12 0.85 2.22 -15.05
N ASP A 13 -0.10 1.57 -15.71
CA ASP A 13 -0.48 1.85 -17.11
C ASP A 13 -1.04 3.26 -17.27
N ILE A 14 -1.97 3.67 -16.39
CA ILE A 14 -2.57 5.01 -16.38
C ILE A 14 -1.51 6.08 -16.16
N CYS A 15 -0.55 5.82 -15.25
CA CYS A 15 0.51 6.75 -14.93
C CYS A 15 1.67 6.71 -15.93
N GLY A 16 1.72 5.73 -16.83
CA GLY A 16 2.83 5.53 -17.76
C GLY A 16 4.17 5.26 -17.06
N VAL A 17 4.15 4.57 -15.92
CA VAL A 17 5.36 4.29 -15.12
C VAL A 17 5.64 2.80 -15.03
N ASP A 18 6.92 2.43 -15.05
CA ASP A 18 7.31 1.05 -14.72
C ASP A 18 7.12 0.80 -13.22
N LYS A 19 6.66 -0.41 -12.88
CA LYS A 19 6.44 -0.83 -11.48
C LYS A 19 7.70 -0.74 -10.61
N SER A 20 8.90 -0.88 -11.18
CA SER A 20 10.17 -0.70 -10.47
C SER A 20 10.39 0.74 -10.01
N ASN A 21 9.75 1.70 -10.68
CA ASN A 21 9.83 3.13 -10.38
C ASN A 21 8.64 3.63 -9.54
N ALA A 22 7.73 2.73 -9.15
CA ALA A 22 6.58 3.04 -8.33
C ALA A 22 6.85 2.77 -6.84
N VAL A 23 6.10 3.49 -6.00
CA VAL A 23 6.05 3.27 -4.56
C VAL A 23 4.60 3.01 -4.15
N MET A 24 4.35 1.91 -3.45
CA MET A 24 3.06 1.63 -2.82
C MET A 24 3.09 2.02 -1.34
N ILE A 25 2.08 2.77 -0.89
CA ILE A 25 1.86 3.10 0.52
C ILE A 25 0.42 2.75 0.85
N GLY A 26 0.21 1.89 1.84
CA GLY A 26 -1.13 1.48 2.28
C GLY A 26 -1.14 1.06 3.73
N ASP A 27 -2.31 0.99 4.34
CA ASP A 27 -2.51 0.66 5.77
C ASP A 27 -2.88 -0.80 6.01
N SER A 28 -3.14 -1.58 4.96
CA SER A 28 -3.39 -3.02 5.05
C SER A 28 -2.16 -3.84 4.67
N TYR A 29 -1.66 -4.63 5.61
CA TYR A 29 -0.57 -5.58 5.32
C TYR A 29 -0.97 -6.62 4.25
N LYS A 30 -2.22 -7.10 4.31
CA LYS A 30 -2.70 -8.19 3.44
C LYS A 30 -3.19 -7.70 2.08
N ASP A 31 -3.66 -6.46 2.00
CA ASP A 31 -4.30 -5.94 0.78
C ASP A 31 -3.38 -4.98 0.01
N ASP A 32 -2.50 -4.26 0.70
CA ASP A 32 -1.59 -3.28 0.07
C ASP A 32 -0.16 -3.80 0.02
N TYR A 33 0.41 -4.15 1.18
CA TYR A 33 1.84 -4.42 1.29
C TYR A 33 2.24 -5.73 0.60
N LEU A 34 1.64 -6.86 0.98
CA LEU A 34 1.98 -8.16 0.36
C LEU A 34 1.64 -8.18 -1.14
N PRO A 35 0.44 -7.78 -1.59
CA PRO A 35 0.11 -7.86 -3.01
C PRO A 35 0.95 -6.93 -3.89
N SER A 36 1.34 -5.74 -3.40
CA SER A 36 2.24 -4.85 -4.16
C SER A 36 3.66 -5.41 -4.28
N LYS A 37 4.15 -6.10 -3.23
CA LYS A 37 5.41 -6.83 -3.28
C LYS A 37 5.35 -7.98 -4.28
N ASP A 38 4.29 -8.79 -4.24
CA ASP A 38 4.10 -9.92 -5.17
C ASP A 38 3.95 -9.46 -6.62
N PHE A 39 3.31 -8.30 -6.86
CA PHE A 39 3.23 -7.67 -8.18
C PHE A 39 4.60 -7.16 -8.69
N GLY A 40 5.51 -6.83 -7.78
CA GLY A 40 6.85 -6.33 -8.07
C GLY A 40 6.95 -4.81 -8.12
N ILE A 41 6.16 -4.09 -7.31
CA ILE A 41 6.39 -2.66 -7.08
C ILE A 41 7.79 -2.48 -6.47
N GLY A 42 8.54 -1.47 -6.95
CA GLY A 42 9.91 -1.24 -6.54
C GLY A 42 10.07 -1.05 -5.03
N ARG A 43 9.14 -0.32 -4.39
CA ARG A 43 9.07 -0.19 -2.93
C ARG A 43 7.64 -0.23 -2.41
N SER A 44 7.43 -0.91 -1.29
CA SER A 44 6.14 -0.97 -0.60
C SER A 44 6.31 -0.61 0.86
N TYR A 45 5.45 0.24 1.40
CA TYR A 45 5.48 0.69 2.79
C TYR A 45 4.11 0.46 3.45
N LEU A 46 4.14 -0.08 4.67
CA LEU A 46 2.95 -0.22 5.51
C LEU A 46 2.81 1.01 6.42
N LEU A 47 1.70 1.73 6.27
CA LEU A 47 1.33 2.83 7.14
C LEU A 47 0.55 2.30 8.33
N ASN A 48 1.18 2.24 9.50
CA ASN A 48 0.48 1.87 10.73
C ASN A 48 -0.37 3.04 11.25
N ARG A 49 -1.65 3.07 10.88
CA ARG A 49 -2.61 4.12 11.28
C ARG A 49 -3.18 3.96 12.67
N LYS A 50 -3.06 2.79 13.30
CA LYS A 50 -3.61 2.54 14.64
C LYS A 50 -2.73 3.07 15.76
N GLY A 51 -1.66 3.79 15.41
CA GLY A 51 -0.55 4.03 16.31
C GLY A 51 0.17 2.74 16.60
N GLY A 52 1.43 2.60 16.18
CA GLY A 52 2.30 1.73 16.96
C GLY A 52 2.22 2.15 18.42
N ASP A 53 2.37 1.20 19.35
CA ASP A 53 2.38 1.37 20.81
C ASP A 53 2.46 2.84 21.26
N GLY A 54 1.32 3.54 21.38
CA GLY A 54 1.29 4.91 21.91
C GLY A 54 0.56 6.02 21.12
N PHE A 55 -0.02 5.80 19.95
CA PHE A 55 -0.85 6.86 19.32
C PHE A 55 -2.32 6.74 19.79
N LYS A 56 -2.69 7.52 20.82
CA LYS A 56 -4.10 7.82 21.09
C LYS A 56 -4.53 8.96 20.19
N SER A 57 -5.69 8.85 19.54
CA SER A 57 -6.24 9.98 18.81
C SER A 57 -6.54 11.11 19.79
N LEU A 58 -6.42 12.37 19.37
CA LEU A 58 -6.77 13.53 20.21
C LEU A 58 -8.23 13.51 20.70
N ASN A 59 -9.08 12.67 20.09
CA ASN A 59 -10.47 12.47 20.49
C ASN A 59 -10.65 11.34 21.51
N ASP A 60 -9.55 10.70 21.95
CA ASP A 60 -9.56 9.61 22.95
C ASP A 60 -9.16 10.10 24.36
N ILE A 61 -9.13 11.42 24.58
CA ILE A 61 -8.88 12.10 25.87
C ILE A 61 -10.11 12.91 26.28
#